data_AF-A0A453NH31-F1
#
_entry.id   AF-A0A453NH31-F1
#
_cell.length_a   1.000
_cell.length_b   1.000
_cell.length_c   1.000
_cell.angle_alpha   90.00
_cell.angle_beta   90.00
_cell.angle_gamma   90.00
#
_symmetry.space_group_name_H-M   'P 1'
#
loop_
_entity.id
_entity.type
_entity.pdbx_description
1 polymer ?
#
loop_
_entity_poly.entity_id
_entity_poly.type
_entity_poly.pdbx_seq_one_letter_code
_entity_poly.pdbx_strand_id
1 'polypeptide(L)'
;MANAGDPASLPPSASPFSSTRALESVPFSSGNPRIEETRGVVLLHPDPPTAAAAASSSSSHLPAERKPQVFVPAVPNHMTYADFCRFCGSFVPHMLEMRIVRIDGAEDQYSVLIKFDTLSSTDSFYKHFNGKQFSSLEGDVSRIRFVEDVHYTQLIEHAHSSITSSAEQPTCPVCLERLDQDPGGILTTICNHSFHCSCISKWTDSSCPVCRYCQQQPEKSMCSVCGTSENLWICVICGNVGCGRYKGGHAIEHWKETEHCYSLELETQKW
;
A
#
# COMPACT_ATOMS: atom_id res chain seq x y z
N MET A 1 -3.07 1.77 -77.87
CA MET A 1 -4.05 2.86 -77.62
C MET A 1 -5.06 2.34 -76.60
N ALA A 2 -5.11 2.99 -75.43
CA ALA A 2 -6.12 2.94 -74.33
C ALA A 2 -6.66 1.56 -73.92
N ASN A 3 -6.21 0.91 -72.83
CA ASN A 3 -6.31 1.23 -71.40
C ASN A 3 -7.75 1.43 -70.89
N ALA A 4 -8.33 0.39 -70.27
CA ALA A 4 -9.55 0.45 -69.48
C ALA A 4 -9.27 -0.32 -68.18
N GLY A 5 -8.86 0.43 -67.15
CA GLY A 5 -8.69 -0.06 -65.79
C GLY A 5 -9.92 0.29 -64.95
N ASP A 6 -10.34 -0.66 -64.11
CA ASP A 6 -11.44 -0.55 -63.16
C ASP A 6 -11.27 0.63 -62.18
N PRO A 7 -12.39 1.23 -61.69
CA PRO A 7 -12.33 2.27 -60.68
C PRO A 7 -12.00 1.65 -59.30
N ALA A 8 -10.77 1.89 -58.84
CA ALA A 8 -10.36 1.62 -57.47
C ALA A 8 -11.26 2.39 -56.49
N SER A 9 -11.97 1.66 -55.65
CA SER A 9 -12.77 2.18 -54.56
C SER A 9 -11.84 2.76 -53.49
N LEU A 10 -11.98 4.06 -53.21
CA LEU A 10 -11.27 4.72 -52.10
C LEU A 10 -11.73 4.13 -50.76
N PRO A 11 -10.83 3.77 -49.83
CA PRO A 11 -11.23 3.46 -48.47
C PRO A 11 -11.72 4.74 -47.75
N PRO A 12 -12.70 4.64 -46.84
CA PRO A 12 -13.18 5.80 -46.11
C PRO A 12 -12.05 6.37 -45.25
N SER A 13 -11.97 7.70 -45.24
CA SER A 13 -11.06 8.49 -44.42
C SER A 13 -11.22 8.12 -42.95
N ALA A 14 -10.19 7.46 -42.40
CA ALA A 14 -10.05 7.28 -40.96
C ALA A 14 -9.98 8.67 -40.31
N SER A 15 -10.99 8.98 -39.50
CA SER A 15 -11.02 10.18 -38.68
C SER A 15 -9.95 10.04 -37.58
N PRO A 16 -8.97 10.96 -37.44
CA PRO A 16 -7.90 10.80 -36.47
C PRO A 16 -8.25 11.54 -35.17
N PHE A 17 -9.32 11.16 -34.47
CA PHE A 17 -9.56 11.71 -33.12
C PHE A 17 -10.27 10.70 -32.22
N SER A 18 -9.48 9.81 -31.63
CA SER A 18 -9.66 9.45 -30.23
C SER A 18 -8.28 9.18 -29.65
N SER A 19 -7.67 10.23 -29.11
CA SER A 19 -6.46 10.09 -28.31
C SER A 19 -6.88 9.44 -26.99
N THR A 20 -7.06 8.11 -26.97
CA THR A 20 -7.27 7.36 -25.74
C THR A 20 -6.03 7.58 -24.87
N ARG A 21 -6.15 8.48 -23.90
CA ARG A 21 -5.05 8.87 -23.02
C ARG A 21 -4.69 7.63 -22.22
N ALA A 22 -3.55 7.01 -22.52
CA ALA A 22 -3.17 5.72 -21.95
C ALA A 22 -3.15 5.79 -20.42
N LEU A 23 -3.96 4.94 -19.78
CA LEU A 23 -3.97 4.79 -18.32
C LEU A 23 -2.63 4.25 -17.84
N GLU A 24 -2.19 4.72 -16.67
CA GLU A 24 -0.97 4.20 -16.04
C GLU A 24 -1.33 3.00 -15.17
N SER A 25 -0.64 1.87 -15.35
CA SER A 25 -0.84 0.66 -14.56
C SER A 25 0.26 0.50 -13.52
N VAL A 26 -0.14 0.31 -12.26
CA VAL A 26 0.78 0.15 -11.13
C VAL A 26 0.53 -1.19 -10.45
N PRO A 27 1.42 -2.19 -10.60
CA PRO A 27 1.30 -3.47 -9.92
C PRO A 27 1.55 -3.31 -8.42
N PHE A 28 0.76 -4.00 -7.61
CA PHE A 28 0.88 -3.95 -6.16
C PHE A 28 0.75 -5.34 -5.51
N SER A 29 1.24 -5.43 -4.28
CA SER A 29 1.10 -6.59 -3.40
C SER A 29 0.65 -6.18 -2.00
N SER A 30 -0.02 -7.09 -1.32
CA SER A 30 -0.41 -7.02 0.09
C SER A 30 -0.48 -8.42 0.66
N GLY A 31 -0.37 -8.56 1.96
CA GLY A 31 -0.22 -9.82 2.68
C GLY A 31 1.20 -10.06 3.17
N ASN A 32 1.36 -11.19 3.87
CA ASN A 32 2.67 -11.69 4.26
C ASN A 32 3.17 -12.61 3.12
N PRO A 33 4.26 -12.25 2.42
CA PRO A 33 4.77 -13.06 1.30
C PRO A 33 5.09 -14.51 1.63
N ARG A 34 5.27 -14.84 2.92
CA ARG A 34 5.56 -16.19 3.41
C ARG A 34 4.32 -17.02 3.74
N ILE A 35 3.14 -16.40 3.85
CA ILE A 35 1.89 -17.07 4.26
C ILE A 35 0.85 -16.95 3.15
N GLU A 36 0.48 -15.72 2.81
CA GLU A 36 -0.55 -15.40 1.84
C GLU A 36 -0.29 -14.00 1.29
N GLU A 37 -0.21 -13.88 -0.03
CA GLU A 37 0.05 -12.63 -0.72
C GLU A 37 -1.02 -12.38 -1.78
N THR A 38 -1.79 -11.31 -1.59
CA THR A 38 -2.70 -10.77 -2.59
C THR A 38 -1.93 -9.84 -3.53
N ARG A 39 -2.05 -10.08 -4.83
CA ARG A 39 -1.49 -9.21 -5.88
C ARG A 39 -2.58 -8.55 -6.70
N GLY A 40 -2.26 -7.42 -7.30
CA GLY A 40 -3.16 -6.71 -8.18
C GLY A 40 -2.47 -5.63 -9.00
N VAL A 41 -3.27 -4.88 -9.75
CA VAL A 41 -2.88 -3.74 -10.56
C VAL A 41 -3.86 -2.62 -10.31
N VAL A 42 -3.34 -1.44 -9.96
CA VAL A 42 -4.11 -0.19 -9.93
C VAL A 42 -3.99 0.48 -11.29
N LEU A 43 -5.12 0.85 -11.89
CA LEU A 43 -5.18 1.68 -13.09
C LEU A 43 -5.42 3.13 -12.65
N LEU A 44 -4.52 4.03 -13.01
CA LEU A 44 -4.54 5.43 -12.61
C LEU A 44 -4.88 6.33 -13.79
N HIS A 45 -5.62 7.41 -13.50
CA HIS A 45 -5.78 8.48 -14.47
C HIS A 45 -4.42 9.12 -14.79
N PRO A 46 -4.18 9.52 -16.05
CA PRO A 46 -2.90 10.12 -16.45
C PRO A 46 -2.66 11.44 -15.72
N ASP A 47 -1.41 11.70 -15.36
CA ASP A 47 -1.02 12.97 -14.76
C ASP A 47 -1.41 14.15 -15.66
N PRO A 48 -1.89 15.28 -15.08
CA PRO A 48 -2.05 16.49 -15.85
C PRO A 48 -0.70 16.89 -16.45
N PRO A 49 -0.67 17.41 -17.71
CA PRO A 49 0.58 17.83 -18.34
C PRO A 49 1.32 18.81 -17.43
N THR A 50 2.63 18.62 -17.31
CA THR A 50 3.52 19.28 -16.36
C THR A 50 3.45 20.81 -16.41
N ALA A 51 3.79 21.43 -15.28
CA ALA A 51 3.63 22.85 -14.94
C ALA A 51 4.20 23.89 -15.94
N ALA A 52 4.94 23.50 -16.99
CA ALA A 52 5.36 24.42 -18.05
C ALA A 52 4.18 24.95 -18.91
N ALA A 53 3.04 24.25 -18.95
CA ALA A 53 1.85 24.67 -19.68
C ALA A 53 0.73 25.28 -18.78
N ALA A 54 0.88 25.22 -17.45
CA ALA A 54 -0.17 25.57 -16.48
C ALA A 54 -0.08 27.00 -15.92
N ALA A 55 0.89 27.80 -16.36
CA ALA A 55 1.15 29.15 -15.83
C ALA A 55 0.03 30.18 -16.13
N SER A 56 -1.08 29.79 -16.75
CA SER A 56 -2.16 30.70 -17.16
C SER A 56 -3.59 30.26 -16.78
N SER A 57 -3.80 29.19 -16.01
CA SER A 57 -5.14 28.81 -15.56
C SER A 57 -5.20 28.42 -14.08
N SER A 58 -5.91 29.22 -13.30
CA SER A 58 -6.26 28.99 -11.89
C SER A 58 -7.34 27.92 -11.69
N SER A 59 -7.51 26.99 -12.64
CA SER A 59 -8.47 25.90 -12.56
C SER A 59 -7.74 24.58 -12.31
N SER A 60 -7.93 24.04 -11.11
CA SER A 60 -7.53 22.67 -10.78
C SER A 60 -8.25 21.70 -11.73
N HIS A 61 -7.60 21.30 -12.82
CA HIS A 61 -8.20 20.46 -13.85
C HIS A 61 -8.29 19.01 -13.35
N LEU A 62 -9.36 18.69 -12.63
CA LEU A 62 -9.66 17.33 -12.19
C LEU A 62 -10.17 16.48 -13.38
N PRO A 63 -9.87 15.16 -13.46
CA PRO A 63 -10.38 14.31 -14.54
C PRO A 63 -11.91 14.21 -14.52
N ALA A 64 -12.58 14.40 -15.66
CA ALA A 64 -14.05 14.50 -15.71
C ALA A 64 -14.80 13.25 -15.21
N GLU A 65 -14.29 12.05 -15.52
CA GLU A 65 -14.94 10.76 -15.23
C GLU A 65 -14.38 10.05 -13.99
N ARG A 66 -13.68 10.78 -13.13
CA ARG A 66 -13.02 10.20 -11.95
C ARG A 66 -14.02 9.61 -10.95
N LYS A 67 -13.63 8.51 -10.31
CA LYS A 67 -14.38 7.83 -9.26
C LYS A 67 -14.01 8.41 -7.88
N PRO A 68 -14.82 8.19 -6.82
CA PRO A 68 -14.49 8.62 -5.45
C PRO A 68 -13.41 7.73 -4.83
N GLN A 69 -12.27 7.61 -5.51
CA GLN A 69 -11.17 6.75 -5.14
C GLN A 69 -9.84 7.35 -5.59
N VAL A 70 -8.86 7.33 -4.69
CA VAL A 70 -7.51 7.85 -4.93
C VAL A 70 -6.46 6.84 -4.52
N PHE A 71 -5.27 7.05 -5.05
CA PHE A 71 -4.06 6.33 -4.74
C PHE A 71 -2.99 7.33 -4.28
N VAL A 72 -2.42 7.06 -3.12
CA VAL A 72 -1.32 7.83 -2.52
C VAL A 72 -0.06 6.98 -2.62
N PRO A 73 0.74 7.13 -3.69
CA PRO A 73 2.03 6.47 -3.80
C PRO A 73 3.06 7.03 -2.82
N ALA A 74 4.11 6.24 -2.58
CA ALA A 74 5.35 6.69 -1.95
C ALA A 74 5.15 7.37 -0.58
N VAL A 75 4.30 6.78 0.27
CA VAL A 75 4.21 7.20 1.68
C VAL A 75 5.43 6.63 2.42
N PRO A 76 6.22 7.46 3.13
CA PRO A 76 7.44 6.99 3.79
C PRO A 76 7.19 5.92 4.85
N ASN A 77 8.05 4.91 4.95
CA ASN A 77 7.90 3.79 5.91
C ASN A 77 7.98 4.19 7.39
N HIS A 78 8.60 5.32 7.73
CA HIS A 78 8.65 5.86 9.09
C HIS A 78 7.30 6.49 9.49
N MET A 79 6.46 6.86 8.52
CA MET A 79 5.09 7.26 8.76
C MET A 79 4.26 6.02 9.02
N THR A 80 3.95 5.77 10.29
CA THR A 80 3.16 4.60 10.67
C THR A 80 1.73 4.69 10.13
N TYR A 81 1.02 3.57 10.10
CA TYR A 81 -0.42 3.57 9.79
C TYR A 81 -1.22 4.53 10.68
N ALA A 82 -0.85 4.62 11.96
CA ALA A 82 -1.47 5.54 12.90
C ALA A 82 -1.17 7.00 12.53
N ASP A 83 0.07 7.30 12.14
CA ASP A 83 0.47 8.63 11.67
C ASP A 83 -0.27 9.02 10.39
N PHE A 84 -0.41 8.10 9.44
CA PHE A 84 -1.15 8.35 8.20
C PHE A 84 -2.64 8.61 8.48
N CYS A 85 -3.27 7.84 9.36
CA CYS A 85 -4.64 8.13 9.78
C CYS A 85 -4.77 9.53 10.41
N ARG A 86 -3.79 9.94 11.24
CA ARG A 86 -3.76 11.27 11.85
C ARG A 86 -3.51 12.38 10.82
N PHE A 87 -2.65 12.14 9.83
CA PHE A 87 -2.42 13.04 8.69
C PHE A 87 -3.69 13.26 7.88
N CYS A 88 -4.48 12.21 7.63
CA CYS A 88 -5.79 12.33 6.97
C CYS A 88 -6.79 13.14 7.80
N GLY A 89 -6.65 13.19 9.13
CA GLY A 89 -7.35 14.11 10.00
C GLY A 89 -8.86 14.14 9.80
N SER A 90 -9.42 15.32 9.51
CA SER A 90 -10.87 15.51 9.34
C SER A 90 -11.47 14.81 8.13
N PHE A 91 -10.66 14.21 7.25
CA PHE A 91 -11.16 13.46 6.09
C PHE A 91 -11.49 12.00 6.43
N VAL A 92 -10.99 11.46 7.55
CA VAL A 92 -11.19 10.05 7.95
C VAL A 92 -12.68 9.63 8.00
N PRO A 93 -13.63 10.44 8.51
CA PRO A 93 -15.05 10.09 8.50
C PRO A 93 -15.68 9.98 7.09
N HIS A 94 -15.00 10.48 6.05
CA HIS A 94 -15.46 10.40 4.67
C HIS A 94 -14.78 9.27 3.88
N MET A 95 -13.85 8.55 4.50
CA MET A 95 -13.15 7.42 3.90
C MET A 95 -13.95 6.15 4.22
N LEU A 96 -14.37 5.41 3.19
CA LEU A 96 -15.03 4.11 3.37
C LEU A 96 -14.00 3.00 3.59
N GLU A 97 -12.89 3.05 2.85
CA GLU A 97 -11.81 2.07 2.91
C GLU A 97 -10.47 2.75 2.69
N MET A 98 -9.50 2.42 3.53
CA MET A 98 -8.08 2.63 3.30
C MET A 98 -7.38 1.28 3.22
N ARG A 99 -6.67 1.00 2.14
CA ARG A 99 -5.91 -0.23 1.95
C ARG A 99 -4.45 0.09 1.73
N ILE A 100 -3.61 -0.46 2.59
CA ILE A 100 -2.15 -0.36 2.49
C ILE A 100 -1.64 -1.43 1.53
N VAL A 101 -0.86 -1.02 0.54
CA VAL A 101 -0.25 -1.89 -0.47
C VAL A 101 1.23 -1.56 -0.64
N ARG A 102 2.00 -2.52 -1.15
CA ARG A 102 3.39 -2.35 -1.60
C ARG A 102 3.42 -2.26 -3.11
N ILE A 103 4.32 -1.44 -3.62
CA ILE A 103 4.64 -1.41 -5.05
C ILE A 103 5.94 -2.18 -5.25
N ASP A 104 5.95 -3.07 -6.25
CA ASP A 104 7.12 -3.90 -6.54
C ASP A 104 8.32 -3.01 -6.92
N GLY A 105 9.47 -3.23 -6.28
CA GLY A 105 10.69 -2.46 -6.50
C GLY A 105 10.77 -1.12 -5.75
N ALA A 106 9.75 -0.76 -4.98
CA ALA A 106 9.79 0.37 -4.06
C ALA A 106 10.17 -0.08 -2.65
N GLU A 107 11.42 0.13 -2.27
CA GLU A 107 11.90 -0.07 -0.90
C GLU A 107 11.59 1.17 -0.04
N ASP A 108 11.47 0.99 1.28
CA ASP A 108 11.26 2.06 2.28
C ASP A 108 10.03 2.98 2.12
N GLN A 109 9.07 2.57 1.30
CA GLN A 109 7.80 3.26 1.16
C GLN A 109 6.65 2.26 0.99
N TYR A 110 5.44 2.72 1.28
CA TYR A 110 4.21 2.00 1.00
C TYR A 110 3.27 2.91 0.20
N SER A 111 2.14 2.36 -0.22
CA SER A 111 1.12 3.14 -0.91
C SER A 111 -0.26 2.87 -0.32
N VAL A 112 -1.16 3.82 -0.50
CA VAL A 112 -2.50 3.75 0.10
C VAL A 112 -3.56 3.93 -0.97
N LEU A 113 -4.45 2.95 -1.09
CA LEU A 113 -5.70 3.08 -1.82
C LEU A 113 -6.76 3.61 -0.86
N ILE A 114 -7.44 4.68 -1.23
CA ILE A 114 -8.49 5.28 -0.41
C ILE A 114 -9.76 5.41 -1.23
N LYS A 115 -10.85 4.81 -0.74
CA LYS A 115 -12.20 4.98 -1.28
C LYS A 115 -12.98 5.92 -0.37
N PHE A 116 -13.69 6.88 -0.96
CA PHE A 116 -14.48 7.88 -0.25
C PHE A 116 -15.99 7.64 -0.42
N ASP A 117 -16.75 8.26 0.47
CA ASP A 117 -18.23 8.27 0.44
C ASP A 117 -18.79 9.02 -0.79
N THR A 118 -18.12 10.10 -1.20
CA THR A 118 -18.60 11.05 -2.19
C THR A 118 -17.45 11.56 -3.05
N LEU A 119 -17.80 11.99 -4.27
CA LEU A 119 -16.82 12.60 -5.15
C LEU A 119 -16.30 13.95 -4.60
N SER A 120 -17.16 14.69 -3.90
CA SER A 120 -16.79 15.99 -3.31
C SER A 120 -15.75 15.85 -2.19
N SER A 121 -15.85 14.83 -1.33
CA SER A 121 -14.84 14.59 -0.29
C SER A 121 -13.50 14.16 -0.92
N THR A 122 -13.57 13.33 -1.96
CA THR A 122 -12.40 12.91 -2.77
C THR A 122 -11.67 14.11 -3.39
N ASP A 123 -12.41 15.02 -4.03
CA ASP A 123 -11.84 16.21 -4.66
C ASP A 123 -11.23 17.18 -3.65
N SER A 124 -11.90 17.37 -2.52
CA SER A 124 -11.41 18.19 -1.42
C SER A 124 -10.14 17.59 -0.84
N PHE A 125 -10.06 16.26 -0.68
CA PHE A 125 -8.86 15.56 -0.22
C PHE A 125 -7.70 15.74 -1.20
N TYR A 126 -7.94 15.54 -2.50
CA TYR A 126 -6.94 15.76 -3.55
C TYR A 126 -6.41 17.20 -3.51
N LYS A 127 -7.29 18.20 -3.54
CA LYS A 127 -6.89 19.62 -3.49
C LYS A 127 -6.17 19.98 -2.21
N HIS A 128 -6.53 19.33 -1.10
CA HIS A 128 -5.94 19.60 0.19
C HIS A 128 -4.54 19.00 0.32
N PHE A 129 -4.30 17.75 -0.10
CA PHE A 129 -3.04 17.06 0.19
C PHE A 129 -2.09 16.95 -1.00
N ASN A 130 -2.58 17.02 -2.24
CA ASN A 130 -1.71 16.88 -3.40
C ASN A 130 -0.70 18.04 -3.46
N GLY A 131 0.59 17.70 -3.48
CA GLY A 131 1.68 18.68 -3.46
C GLY A 131 2.05 19.21 -2.08
N LYS A 132 1.41 18.74 -1.00
CA LYS A 132 1.79 19.10 0.38
C LYS A 132 2.75 18.08 0.99
N GLN A 133 3.59 18.54 1.91
CA GLN A 133 4.49 17.66 2.65
C GLN A 133 3.73 16.75 3.62
N PHE A 134 4.23 15.53 3.83
CA PHE A 134 3.73 14.65 4.90
C PHE A 134 4.09 15.17 6.29
N SER A 135 5.29 15.76 6.41
CA SER A 135 5.83 16.36 7.63
C SER A 135 6.58 17.64 7.31
N SER A 136 6.55 18.63 8.20
CA SER A 136 7.35 19.85 8.06
C SER A 136 8.86 19.63 8.25
N LEU A 137 9.25 18.48 8.81
CA LEU A 137 10.65 18.13 9.07
C LEU A 137 11.35 17.55 7.84
N GLU A 138 10.60 17.07 6.85
CA GLU A 138 11.14 16.31 5.72
C GLU A 138 10.71 16.86 4.37
N GLY A 139 11.47 16.52 3.33
CA GLY A 139 11.23 16.97 1.96
C GLY A 139 10.13 16.20 1.22
N ASP A 140 9.60 15.11 1.80
CA ASP A 140 8.68 14.23 1.09
C ASP A 140 7.29 14.84 0.91
N VAL A 141 6.84 14.83 -0.34
CA VAL A 141 5.59 15.46 -0.78
C VAL A 141 4.56 14.39 -1.12
N SER A 142 3.38 14.53 -0.54
CA SER A 142 2.21 13.73 -0.86
C SER A 142 1.77 14.00 -2.30
N ARG A 143 1.79 12.95 -3.11
CA ARG A 143 1.22 12.95 -4.46
C ARG A 143 -0.06 12.13 -4.42
N ILE A 144 -1.15 12.70 -4.91
CA ILE A 144 -2.45 12.03 -4.95
C ILE A 144 -2.80 11.77 -6.41
N ARG A 145 -3.21 10.55 -6.73
CA ARG A 145 -3.63 10.14 -8.08
C ARG A 145 -5.06 9.62 -8.04
N PHE A 146 -5.88 9.97 -9.03
CA PHE A 146 -7.22 9.38 -9.14
C PHE A 146 -7.11 7.96 -9.69
N VAL A 147 -7.90 7.06 -9.10
CA VAL A 147 -7.96 5.65 -9.51
C VAL A 147 -9.09 5.47 -10.52
N GLU A 148 -8.75 4.91 -11.67
CA GLU A 148 -9.72 4.46 -12.66
C GLU A 148 -10.27 3.08 -12.26
N ASP A 149 -9.40 2.12 -11.94
CA ASP A 149 -9.82 0.78 -11.55
C ASP A 149 -8.77 0.06 -10.70
N VAL A 150 -9.17 -1.02 -10.04
CA VAL A 150 -8.26 -1.91 -9.28
C VAL A 150 -8.58 -3.36 -9.63
N HIS A 151 -7.63 -4.04 -10.24
CA HIS A 151 -7.75 -5.46 -10.60
C HIS A 151 -6.92 -6.30 -9.64
N TYR A 152 -7.46 -7.41 -9.15
CA TYR A 152 -6.74 -8.37 -8.32
C TYR A 152 -6.39 -9.60 -9.16
N THR A 153 -5.13 -10.03 -9.14
CA THR A 153 -4.59 -11.07 -10.04
C THR A 153 -4.64 -12.48 -9.44
N GLN A 154 -5.11 -12.64 -8.21
CA GLN A 154 -5.36 -13.96 -7.60
C GLN A 154 -6.82 -14.06 -7.14
N LEU A 155 -7.42 -15.24 -7.34
CA LEU A 155 -8.78 -15.61 -6.92
C LEU A 155 -8.91 -15.46 -5.40
N ILE A 156 -9.29 -14.27 -4.95
CA ILE A 156 -10.04 -14.16 -3.71
C ILE A 156 -11.49 -14.44 -4.08
N GLU A 157 -11.88 -15.72 -4.05
CA GLU A 157 -13.29 -16.04 -3.82
C GLU A 157 -13.72 -15.64 -2.39
N HIS A 158 -12.80 -15.34 -1.47
CA HIS A 158 -13.10 -15.08 -0.06
C HIS A 158 -12.67 -13.69 0.44
N ALA A 159 -13.41 -12.66 0.01
CA ALA A 159 -13.62 -11.41 0.77
C ALA A 159 -14.95 -10.71 0.39
N HIS A 160 -15.71 -11.29 -0.54
CA HIS A 160 -17.15 -11.11 -0.64
C HIS A 160 -17.84 -12.47 -0.47
N SER A 161 -17.61 -13.17 0.66
CA SER A 161 -18.36 -14.39 0.96
C SER A 161 -19.82 -14.06 1.27
N SER A 162 -20.58 -13.98 0.19
CA SER A 162 -22.00 -14.33 0.17
C SER A 162 -22.08 -15.85 0.35
N ILE A 163 -21.92 -16.34 1.57
CA ILE A 163 -22.31 -17.70 1.94
C ILE A 163 -23.37 -17.57 3.03
N THR A 164 -24.60 -17.86 2.64
CA THR A 164 -25.79 -17.83 3.47
C THR A 164 -25.73 -18.90 4.56
N SER A 165 -25.36 -18.51 5.77
CA SER A 165 -25.98 -18.93 7.04
C SER A 165 -25.34 -18.12 8.17
N SER A 166 -26.02 -17.06 8.64
CA SER A 166 -25.59 -16.14 9.71
C SER A 166 -24.11 -15.72 9.66
N ALA A 167 -23.70 -15.05 8.58
CA ALA A 167 -22.33 -14.55 8.43
C ALA A 167 -22.01 -13.51 9.52
N GLU A 168 -21.18 -13.88 10.49
CA GLU A 168 -20.61 -12.93 11.44
C GLU A 168 -19.80 -11.90 10.65
N GLN A 169 -20.22 -10.65 10.71
CA GLN A 169 -19.55 -9.56 10.04
C GLN A 169 -18.20 -9.29 10.72
N PRO A 170 -17.11 -9.02 9.98
CA PRO A 170 -15.80 -8.88 10.58
C PRO A 170 -15.80 -7.75 11.62
N THR A 171 -15.24 -8.04 12.78
CA THR A 171 -15.13 -7.12 13.91
C THR A 171 -13.74 -6.49 13.96
N CYS A 172 -13.66 -5.28 14.49
CA CYS A 172 -12.37 -4.66 14.75
C CYS A 172 -11.74 -5.36 15.96
N PRO A 173 -10.53 -5.93 15.85
CA PRO A 173 -9.88 -6.62 16.97
C PRO A 173 -9.42 -5.68 18.10
N VAL A 174 -9.52 -4.35 17.91
CA VAL A 174 -9.15 -3.35 18.92
C VAL A 174 -10.33 -2.99 19.82
N CYS A 175 -11.50 -2.67 19.25
CA CYS A 175 -12.70 -2.32 20.03
C CYS A 175 -13.73 -3.46 20.14
N LEU A 176 -13.56 -4.53 19.37
CA LEU A 176 -14.47 -5.69 19.29
C LEU A 176 -15.85 -5.39 18.70
N GLU A 177 -16.06 -4.19 18.14
CA GLU A 177 -17.29 -3.79 17.44
C GLU A 177 -17.23 -4.18 15.95
N ARG A 178 -18.38 -4.21 15.27
CA ARG A 178 -18.42 -4.53 13.83
C ARG A 178 -17.76 -3.42 13.01
N LEU A 179 -16.97 -3.81 12.00
CA LEU A 179 -16.24 -2.85 11.17
C LEU A 179 -17.15 -1.90 10.38
N ASP A 180 -18.35 -2.35 10.02
CA ASP A 180 -19.31 -1.57 9.20
C ASP A 180 -20.21 -0.63 10.00
N GLN A 181 -20.21 -0.72 11.33
CA GLN A 181 -21.11 0.06 12.19
C GLN A 181 -20.57 1.47 12.50
N ASP A 182 -19.25 1.64 12.47
CA ASP A 182 -18.62 2.94 12.73
C ASP A 182 -18.57 3.74 11.41
N PRO A 183 -19.04 5.00 11.37
CA PRO A 183 -18.84 5.86 10.20
C PRO A 183 -17.37 6.23 9.95
N GLY A 184 -16.46 5.90 10.87
CA GLY A 184 -15.03 6.02 10.67
C GLY A 184 -14.50 5.00 9.65
N GLY A 185 -13.64 5.44 8.73
CA GLY A 185 -13.11 4.55 7.70
C GLY A 185 -12.44 3.29 8.23
N ILE A 186 -12.41 2.26 7.39
CA ILE A 186 -11.76 0.98 7.70
C ILE A 186 -10.35 0.99 7.11
N LEU A 187 -9.33 0.82 7.93
CA LEU A 187 -7.96 0.63 7.49
C LEU A 187 -7.64 -0.87 7.41
N THR A 188 -7.27 -1.34 6.23
CA THR A 188 -6.68 -2.65 5.99
C THR A 188 -5.16 -2.51 5.83
N THR A 189 -4.42 -3.06 6.79
CA THR A 189 -2.95 -3.04 6.84
C THR A 189 -2.33 -3.90 5.75
N ILE A 190 -1.01 -3.78 5.58
CA ILE A 190 -0.27 -4.55 4.57
C ILE A 190 -0.32 -6.06 4.79
N CYS A 191 -0.70 -6.54 5.96
CA CYS A 191 -0.85 -7.97 6.26
C CYS A 191 -2.32 -8.43 6.19
N ASN A 192 -3.17 -7.64 5.52
CA ASN A 192 -4.59 -7.89 5.31
C ASN A 192 -5.45 -7.94 6.59
N HIS A 193 -4.99 -7.36 7.69
CA HIS A 193 -5.83 -7.16 8.88
C HIS A 193 -6.49 -5.78 8.88
N SER A 194 -7.78 -5.75 9.21
CA SER A 194 -8.62 -4.55 9.15
C SER A 194 -9.00 -4.02 10.52
N PHE A 195 -9.03 -2.70 10.65
CA PHE A 195 -9.31 -1.96 11.89
C PHE A 195 -10.11 -0.70 11.57
N HIS A 196 -10.87 -0.17 12.52
CA HIS A 196 -11.34 1.22 12.38
C HIS A 196 -10.14 2.18 12.41
N CYS A 197 -10.18 3.22 11.58
CA CYS A 197 -9.16 4.28 11.58
C CYS A 197 -9.05 4.97 12.94
N SER A 198 -10.19 5.12 13.63
CA SER A 198 -10.29 5.66 15.00
C SER A 198 -9.59 4.78 16.05
N CYS A 199 -9.54 3.47 15.82
CA CYS A 199 -8.86 2.50 16.69
C CYS A 199 -7.34 2.46 16.41
N ILE A 200 -6.94 2.29 15.15
CA ILE A 200 -5.52 2.18 14.79
C ILE A 200 -4.77 3.51 14.98
N SER A 201 -5.41 4.66 14.86
CA SER A 201 -4.77 5.97 15.10
C SER A 201 -4.25 6.17 16.53
N LYS A 202 -4.78 5.40 17.49
CA LYS A 202 -4.35 5.37 18.90
C LYS A 202 -3.26 4.33 19.16
N TRP A 203 -2.95 3.49 18.18
CA TRP A 203 -1.91 2.49 18.28
C TRP A 203 -0.53 3.16 18.19
N THR A 204 0.39 2.77 19.08
CA THR A 204 1.67 3.46 19.27
C THR A 204 2.84 2.79 18.52
N ASP A 205 2.61 1.62 17.95
CA ASP A 205 3.63 0.81 17.28
C ASP A 205 3.33 0.73 15.76
N SER A 206 4.35 0.55 14.94
CA SER A 206 4.24 0.29 13.50
C SER A 206 3.87 -1.16 13.17
N SER A 207 3.77 -2.02 14.19
CA SER A 207 3.33 -3.41 14.04
C SER A 207 1.81 -3.56 13.97
N CYS A 208 1.35 -4.55 13.21
CA CYS A 208 -0.05 -4.96 13.21
C CYS A 208 -0.47 -5.50 14.60
N PRO A 209 -1.57 -5.01 15.21
CA PRO A 209 -2.06 -5.53 16.49
C PRO A 209 -2.39 -7.03 16.51
N VAL A 210 -2.72 -7.62 15.34
CA VAL A 210 -3.12 -9.02 15.23
C VAL A 210 -1.92 -9.94 15.06
N CYS A 211 -1.12 -9.73 14.00
CA CYS A 211 -0.04 -10.65 13.64
C CYS A 211 1.37 -10.12 13.94
N ARG A 212 1.49 -8.92 14.53
CA ARG A 212 2.77 -8.24 14.81
C ARG A 212 3.66 -8.02 13.59
N TYR A 213 3.15 -8.25 12.40
CA TYR A 213 3.88 -7.98 11.16
C TYR A 213 4.14 -6.47 11.07
N CYS A 214 5.42 -6.10 11.01
CA CYS A 214 5.86 -4.71 10.99
C CYS A 214 5.81 -4.16 9.57
N GLN A 215 5.33 -2.92 9.44
CA GLN A 215 5.31 -2.14 8.21
C GLN A 215 6.72 -1.93 7.64
N GLN A 216 7.67 -1.65 8.52
CA GLN A 216 9.08 -1.61 8.17
C GLN A 216 9.52 -3.05 7.93
N GLN A 217 10.00 -3.34 6.71
CA GLN A 217 10.83 -4.52 6.57
C GLN A 217 11.91 -4.38 7.64
N PRO A 218 12.15 -5.40 8.48
CA PRO A 218 13.29 -5.31 9.38
C PRO A 218 14.47 -4.95 8.50
N GLU A 219 15.15 -3.84 8.81
CA GLU A 219 16.46 -3.56 8.23
C GLU A 219 17.17 -4.90 8.11
N LYS A 220 17.67 -5.23 6.91
CA LYS A 220 18.25 -6.55 6.60
C LYS A 220 18.99 -6.98 7.85
N SER A 221 18.43 -7.94 8.59
CA SER A 221 18.96 -8.20 9.92
C SER A 221 20.42 -8.58 9.72
N MET A 222 21.30 -8.06 10.54
CA MET A 222 22.72 -8.32 10.43
C MET A 222 23.21 -8.88 11.74
N CYS A 223 24.21 -9.75 11.66
CA CYS A 223 24.91 -10.18 12.84
C CYS A 223 25.54 -8.98 13.54
N SER A 224 25.26 -8.79 14.83
CA SER A 224 25.75 -7.66 15.63
C SER A 224 27.28 -7.61 15.78
N VAL A 225 27.97 -8.71 15.44
CA VAL A 225 29.43 -8.83 15.54
C VAL A 225 30.11 -8.63 14.18
N CYS A 226 29.69 -9.38 13.15
CA CYS A 226 30.38 -9.38 11.85
C CYS A 226 29.61 -8.77 10.68
N GLY A 227 28.37 -8.30 10.91
CA GLY A 227 27.57 -7.63 9.89
C GLY A 227 27.05 -8.52 8.76
N THR A 228 27.27 -9.85 8.78
CA THR A 228 26.69 -10.74 7.76
C THR A 228 25.16 -10.70 7.83
N SER A 229 24.49 -10.79 6.68
CA SER A 229 23.03 -10.86 6.56
C SER A 229 22.52 -12.28 6.32
N GLU A 230 23.39 -13.29 6.44
CA GLU A 230 23.07 -14.69 6.14
C GLU A 230 23.12 -15.58 7.38
N ASN A 231 22.28 -16.62 7.40
CA ASN A 231 22.21 -17.62 8.48
C ASN A 231 22.12 -16.99 9.87
N LEU A 232 21.11 -16.14 10.08
CA LEU A 232 20.97 -15.33 11.28
C LEU A 232 20.05 -15.97 12.30
N TRP A 233 20.42 -15.80 13.56
CA TRP A 233 19.73 -16.32 14.72
C TRP A 233 19.48 -15.16 15.68
N ILE A 234 18.23 -14.98 16.09
CA ILE A 234 17.87 -14.02 17.13
C ILE A 234 17.71 -14.74 18.46
N CYS A 235 18.34 -14.23 19.51
CA CYS A 235 18.11 -14.67 20.87
C CYS A 235 16.76 -14.12 21.36
N VAL A 236 15.78 -14.99 21.63
CA VAL A 236 14.45 -14.52 22.06
C VAL A 236 14.40 -14.05 23.51
N ILE A 237 15.46 -14.27 24.28
CA ILE A 237 15.58 -13.79 25.67
C ILE A 237 15.97 -12.31 25.70
N CYS A 238 16.87 -11.86 24.82
CA CYS A 238 17.43 -10.50 24.89
C CYS A 238 17.48 -9.73 23.56
N GLY A 239 17.05 -10.34 22.46
CA GLY A 239 17.02 -9.72 21.13
C GLY A 239 18.35 -9.66 20.39
N ASN A 240 19.45 -10.21 20.92
CA ASN A 240 20.74 -10.21 20.22
C ASN A 240 20.67 -11.02 18.91
N VAL A 241 21.26 -10.51 17.82
CA VAL A 241 21.28 -11.19 16.52
C VAL A 241 22.69 -11.65 16.18
N GLY A 242 22.90 -12.97 16.13
CA GLY A 242 24.17 -13.61 15.79
C GLY A 242 24.08 -14.44 14.51
N CYS A 243 25.18 -14.58 13.78
CA CYS A 243 25.24 -15.55 12.69
C CYS A 243 25.47 -16.96 13.22
N GLY A 244 24.92 -17.95 12.52
CA GLY A 244 24.96 -19.35 12.92
C GLY A 244 26.31 -20.01 12.68
N ARG A 245 26.38 -21.28 13.08
CA ARG A 245 27.61 -22.10 13.08
C ARG A 245 28.28 -22.27 11.71
N TYR A 246 27.52 -22.16 10.63
CA TYR A 246 28.03 -22.29 9.27
C TYR A 246 28.58 -20.98 8.71
N LYS A 247 28.56 -19.91 9.52
CA LYS A 247 29.17 -18.61 9.26
C LYS A 247 30.23 -18.34 10.33
N GLY A 248 30.04 -17.34 11.19
CA GLY A 248 30.95 -16.98 12.27
C GLY A 248 30.63 -17.62 13.62
N GLY A 249 29.44 -18.21 13.80
CA GLY A 249 29.05 -18.84 15.05
C GLY A 249 28.79 -17.87 16.21
N HIS A 250 28.62 -16.56 15.95
CA HIS A 250 28.40 -15.54 16.98
C HIS A 250 27.12 -15.76 17.80
N ALA A 251 26.12 -16.48 17.26
CA ALA A 251 24.95 -16.88 18.05
C ALA A 251 25.32 -17.88 19.18
N ILE A 252 26.29 -18.77 18.92
CA ILE A 252 26.79 -19.73 19.90
C ILE A 252 27.71 -19.03 20.91
N GLU A 253 28.54 -18.09 20.45
CA GLU A 253 29.38 -17.28 21.34
C GLU A 253 28.53 -16.47 22.32
N HIS A 254 27.48 -15.81 21.83
CA HIS A 254 26.48 -15.14 22.66
C HIS A 254 25.89 -16.06 23.75
N TRP A 255 25.51 -17.29 23.38
CA TRP A 255 25.01 -18.26 24.37
C TRP A 255 26.07 -18.61 25.42
N LYS A 256 27.33 -18.82 25.02
CA LYS A 256 28.41 -19.14 25.97
C LYS A 256 28.68 -18.00 26.97
N GLU A 257 28.46 -16.76 26.56
CA GLU A 257 28.69 -15.58 27.39
C GLU A 257 27.51 -15.24 28.30
N THR A 258 26.28 -15.47 27.84
CA THR A 258 25.05 -15.00 28.52
C THR A 258 24.18 -16.11 29.10
N GLU A 259 24.46 -17.36 28.73
CA GLU A 259 23.61 -18.52 29.03
C GLU A 259 22.17 -18.39 28.50
N HIS A 260 21.97 -17.56 27.46
CA HIS A 260 20.68 -17.45 26.80
C HIS A 260 20.42 -18.64 25.85
N CYS A 261 19.66 -19.62 26.31
CA CYS A 261 19.48 -20.91 25.64
C CYS A 261 18.38 -20.96 24.57
N TYR A 262 17.68 -19.86 24.29
CA TYR A 262 16.62 -19.84 23.26
C TYR A 262 16.96 -18.87 22.14
N SER A 263 17.01 -19.41 20.93
CA SER A 263 17.21 -18.66 19.69
C SER A 263 16.28 -19.14 18.59
N LEU A 264 16.08 -18.30 17.57
CA LEU A 264 15.24 -18.58 16.41
C LEU A 264 16.01 -18.19 15.14
N GLU A 265 16.11 -19.10 14.17
CA GLU A 265 16.68 -18.82 12.85
C GLU A 265 15.73 -17.92 12.05
N LEU A 266 16.17 -16.72 11.65
CA LEU A 266 15.31 -15.68 11.08
C LEU A 266 14.70 -16.04 9.70
N GLU A 267 15.37 -16.92 8.96
CA GLU A 267 14.92 -17.32 7.62
C GLU A 267 13.89 -18.45 7.68
N THR A 268 14.19 -19.51 8.45
CA THR A 268 13.37 -20.73 8.49
C THR A 268 12.42 -20.81 9.68
N GLN A 269 12.55 -19.90 10.64
CA GLN A 269 11.86 -19.91 11.95
C GLN A 269 12.04 -21.24 12.71
N LYS A 270 13.20 -21.88 12.54
CA LYS A 270 13.60 -23.04 13.34
C LYS A 270 14.20 -22.60 14.66
N TRP A 271 13.84 -23.31 15.71
CA TRP A 271 14.40 -23.17 17.06
C TRP A 271 15.71 -23.94 17.20
#